data_AF-A0A258DP45-F1
#
_entry.id   AF-A0A258DP45-F1
#
_cell.length_a   1.000
_cell.length_b   1.000
_cell.length_c   1.000
_cell.angle_alpha   90.00
_cell.angle_beta   90.00
_cell.angle_gamma   90.00
#
_symmetry.space_group_name_H-M   'P 1'
#
loop_
_entity.id
_entity.type
_entity.pdbx_description
1 polymer ?
#
loop_
_entity_poly.entity_id
_entity_poly.type
_entity_poly.pdbx_seq_one_letter_code
_entity_poly.pdbx_strand_id
1 'polypeptide(L)'
;MTNPTHSRSGPDWRLVLAVFAAATVILVVRTLIGRAGMPFFADTDDAMRMVMVRDFINGQGWYDLTAHRLNTPFGAEIHWSRLIDLPLAALVLAFTPVLGADLAMVAAGYAWPMLLLLALLWLSARLAWR
;
A
#
# COMPACT_ATOMS: atom_id res chain seq x y z
N MET A 1 22.28 47.37 -3.48
CA MET A 1 21.69 46.26 -4.28
C MET A 1 21.21 45.19 -3.31
N THR A 2 19.93 45.19 -2.96
CA THR A 2 19.33 44.17 -2.11
C THR A 2 18.97 42.96 -2.97
N ASN A 3 19.54 41.81 -2.65
CA ASN A 3 19.20 40.54 -3.31
C ASN A 3 17.70 40.28 -3.12
N PRO A 4 16.94 39.92 -4.17
CA PRO A 4 15.56 39.50 -3.99
C PRO A 4 15.57 38.20 -3.18
N THR A 5 15.04 38.26 -1.96
CA THR A 5 14.75 37.08 -1.17
C THR A 5 13.65 36.32 -1.92
N HIS A 6 14.01 35.19 -2.53
CA HIS A 6 13.02 34.24 -3.04
C HIS A 6 12.22 33.72 -1.85
N SER A 7 11.17 34.43 -1.47
CA SER A 7 10.11 33.90 -0.62
C SER A 7 9.48 32.74 -1.38
N ARG A 8 9.84 31.50 -1.01
CA ARG A 8 9.20 30.32 -1.58
C ARG A 8 7.71 30.41 -1.23
N SER A 9 6.84 30.42 -2.23
CA SER A 9 5.40 30.62 -2.03
C SER A 9 4.68 29.30 -1.67
N GLY A 10 5.22 28.52 -0.73
CA GLY A 10 4.62 27.27 -0.25
C GLY A 10 5.58 26.07 -0.19
N PRO A 11 5.03 24.88 0.17
CA PRO A 11 5.79 23.63 0.24
C PRO A 11 6.49 23.30 -1.07
N ASP A 12 7.73 22.81 -1.00
CA ASP A 12 8.50 22.42 -2.19
C ASP A 12 7.99 21.09 -2.75
N TRP A 13 6.96 21.16 -3.59
CA TRP A 13 6.35 19.99 -4.25
C TRP A 13 7.34 19.22 -5.13
N ARG A 14 8.38 19.89 -5.64
CA ARG A 14 9.42 19.24 -6.45
C ARG A 14 10.20 18.25 -5.61
N LEU A 15 10.52 18.62 -4.37
CA LEU A 15 11.17 17.72 -3.42
C LEU A 15 10.28 16.53 -3.07
N VAL A 16 8.99 16.76 -2.80
CA VAL A 16 8.01 15.69 -2.53
C VAL A 16 7.98 14.68 -3.68
N LEU A 17 7.85 15.15 -4.91
CA LEU A 17 7.83 14.28 -6.09
C LEU A 17 9.17 13.61 -6.33
N ALA A 18 10.29 14.27 -6.07
CA ALA A 18 11.61 13.67 -6.23
C ALA A 18 11.83 12.50 -5.25
N VAL A 19 11.45 12.68 -3.98
CA VAL A 19 11.52 11.62 -2.97
C VAL A 19 10.57 10.48 -3.30
N PHE A 20 9.34 10.80 -3.69
CA PHE A 20 8.37 9.79 -4.12
C PHE A 20 8.87 8.98 -5.33
N ALA A 21 9.39 9.66 -6.36
CA ALA A 21 9.96 9.01 -7.54
C ALA A 21 11.16 8.12 -7.17
N ALA A 22 12.04 8.57 -6.29
CA ALA A 22 13.15 7.76 -5.81
C ALA A 22 12.65 6.48 -5.10
N ALA A 23 11.64 6.58 -4.24
CA ALA A 23 11.03 5.44 -3.58
C ALA A 23 10.39 4.47 -4.59
N THR A 24 9.68 4.98 -5.60
CA THR A 24 9.11 4.17 -6.69
C THR A 24 10.20 3.45 -7.47
N VAL A 25 11.29 4.12 -7.83
CA VAL A 25 12.43 3.50 -8.54
C VAL A 25 13.05 2.39 -7.70
N ILE A 26 13.27 2.63 -6.40
CA ILE A 26 13.79 1.61 -5.49
C ILE A 26 12.86 0.39 -5.44
N LEU A 27 11.55 0.61 -5.35
CA LEU A 27 10.57 -0.47 -5.35
C LEU A 27 10.62 -1.29 -6.64
N VAL A 28 10.59 -0.62 -7.79
CA VAL A 28 10.67 -1.27 -9.11
C VAL A 28 11.97 -2.06 -9.27
N VAL A 29 13.11 -1.47 -8.91
CA VAL A 29 14.42 -2.13 -8.98
C VAL A 29 14.45 -3.36 -8.08
N ARG A 30 13.91 -3.27 -6.86
CA ARG A 30 13.80 -4.43 -5.95
C ARG A 30 12.93 -5.54 -6.56
N THR A 31 11.81 -5.20 -7.17
CA THR A 31 10.93 -6.17 -7.83
C THR A 31 11.64 -6.85 -9.01
N LEU A 32 12.40 -6.10 -9.83
CA LEU A 32 13.08 -6.63 -11.01
C LEU A 32 14.33 -7.47 -10.68
N ILE A 33 15.06 -7.12 -9.62
CA ILE A 33 16.25 -7.87 -9.17
C ILE A 33 15.88 -9.04 -8.24
N GLY A 34 14.62 -9.09 -7.79
CA GLY A 34 14.08 -10.18 -6.97
C GLY A 34 14.33 -11.56 -7.61
N ARG A 35 14.67 -12.55 -6.78
CA ARG A 35 14.93 -13.90 -7.26
C ARG A 35 13.63 -14.58 -7.68
N ALA A 36 13.65 -15.23 -8.85
CA ALA A 36 12.57 -16.12 -9.27
C ALA A 36 12.30 -17.18 -8.19
N GLY A 37 11.02 -17.35 -7.82
CA GLY A 37 10.58 -18.31 -6.79
C GLY A 37 10.44 -17.74 -5.37
N MET A 38 10.77 -16.47 -5.13
CA MET A 38 10.42 -15.80 -3.88
C MET A 38 8.92 -15.48 -3.84
N PRO A 39 8.27 -15.58 -2.66
CA PRO A 39 6.92 -15.07 -2.47
C PRO A 39 6.85 -13.58 -2.84
N PHE A 40 5.75 -13.17 -3.46
CA PHE A 40 5.52 -11.77 -3.82
C PHE A 40 5.53 -10.86 -2.58
N PHE A 41 4.83 -11.28 -1.53
CA PHE A 41 4.89 -10.65 -0.22
C PHE A 41 6.04 -11.28 0.56
N ALA A 42 7.10 -10.49 0.80
CA ALA A 42 8.26 -10.95 1.54
C ALA A 42 7.94 -11.14 3.04
N ASP A 43 7.00 -10.36 3.55
CA ASP A 43 6.53 -10.42 4.93
C ASP A 43 5.22 -11.25 5.04
N THR A 44 5.11 -12.05 6.09
CA THR A 44 3.96 -12.93 6.31
C THR A 44 2.70 -12.17 6.65
N ASP A 45 2.81 -11.02 7.32
CA ASP A 45 1.65 -10.22 7.71
C ASP A 45 1.08 -9.49 6.48
N ASP A 46 1.94 -9.00 5.58
CA ASP A 46 1.50 -8.45 4.29
C ASP A 46 0.76 -9.50 3.45
N ALA A 47 1.29 -10.72 3.38
CA ALA A 47 0.64 -11.83 2.69
C ALA A 47 -0.73 -12.16 3.31
N MET A 48 -0.77 -12.27 4.65
CA MET A 48 -1.98 -12.60 5.38
C MET A 48 -3.02 -11.47 5.30
N ARG A 49 -2.60 -10.19 5.24
CA ARG A 49 -3.51 -9.06 4.98
C ARG A 49 -4.25 -9.24 3.67
N MET A 50 -3.54 -9.66 2.63
CA MET A 50 -4.16 -9.92 1.35
C MET A 50 -5.10 -11.13 1.36
N VAL A 51 -4.83 -12.15 2.19
CA VAL A 51 -5.80 -13.24 2.41
C VAL A 51 -7.09 -12.69 3.05
N MET A 52 -6.98 -11.86 4.09
CA MET A 52 -8.15 -11.23 4.75
C MET A 52 -8.97 -10.37 3.78
N VAL A 53 -8.30 -9.62 2.89
CA VAL A 53 -8.95 -8.81 1.85
C VAL A 53 -9.66 -9.70 0.83
N ARG A 54 -9.02 -10.81 0.41
CA ARG A 54 -9.63 -11.75 -0.53
C ARG A 54 -10.90 -12.37 0.04
N ASP A 55 -10.84 -12.83 1.29
CA ASP A 55 -12.00 -13.47 1.92
C ASP A 55 -13.11 -12.44 2.20
N PHE A 56 -12.76 -11.19 2.50
CA PHE A 56 -13.71 -10.08 2.60
C PHE A 56 -14.44 -9.80 1.27
N ILE A 57 -13.70 -9.71 0.16
CA ILE A 57 -14.30 -9.56 -1.18
C ILE A 57 -15.22 -10.75 -1.51
N ASN A 58 -14.89 -11.96 -1.02
CA ASN A 58 -15.68 -13.16 -1.21
C ASN A 58 -16.84 -13.33 -0.22
N GLY A 59 -17.16 -12.30 0.57
CA GLY A 59 -18.35 -12.27 1.42
C GLY A 59 -18.12 -12.60 2.90
N GLN A 60 -16.87 -12.66 3.36
CA GLN A 60 -16.61 -12.73 4.81
C GLN A 60 -17.20 -11.50 5.52
N GLY A 61 -17.88 -11.74 6.64
CA GLY A 61 -18.60 -10.69 7.37
C GLY A 61 -17.66 -9.60 7.91
N TRP A 62 -18.18 -8.38 8.05
CA TRP A 62 -17.41 -7.22 8.55
C TRP A 62 -16.72 -7.49 9.90
N TYR A 63 -17.43 -8.11 10.84
CA TYR A 63 -16.94 -8.44 12.18
C TYR A 63 -16.32 -9.83 12.30
N ASP A 64 -16.31 -10.63 11.23
CA ASP A 64 -15.59 -11.90 11.23
C ASP A 64 -14.13 -11.62 10.91
N LEU A 65 -13.27 -11.55 11.93
CA LEU A 65 -11.82 -11.36 11.76
C LEU A 65 -11.04 -12.68 11.83
N THR A 66 -11.71 -13.82 11.64
CA THR A 66 -11.09 -15.12 11.70
C THR A 66 -10.42 -15.46 10.37
N ALA A 67 -9.15 -15.83 10.43
CA ALA A 67 -8.43 -16.46 9.34
C ALA A 67 -8.73 -17.96 9.32
N HIS A 68 -9.79 -18.36 8.62
CA HIS A 68 -10.29 -19.75 8.61
C HIS A 68 -9.29 -20.78 8.02
N ARG A 69 -8.35 -20.32 7.20
CA ARG A 69 -7.30 -21.16 6.58
C ARG A 69 -6.03 -21.25 7.43
N LEU A 70 -5.97 -20.52 8.54
CA LEU A 70 -4.87 -20.57 9.49
C LEU A 70 -5.29 -21.43 10.69
N ASN A 71 -4.39 -22.25 11.23
CA ASN A 71 -4.69 -23.14 12.37
C ASN A 71 -5.95 -24.01 12.15
N THR A 72 -6.08 -24.60 10.95
CA THR A 72 -7.20 -25.48 10.59
C THR A 72 -7.24 -26.73 11.50
N PRO A 73 -8.42 -27.16 11.99
CA PRO A 73 -9.77 -26.70 11.63
C PRO A 73 -10.32 -25.54 12.46
N PHE A 74 -9.58 -25.02 13.43
CA PHE A 74 -10.11 -24.08 14.42
C PHE A 74 -10.16 -22.63 13.91
N GLY A 75 -9.31 -22.28 12.94
CA GLY A 75 -9.11 -20.89 12.55
C GLY A 75 -8.17 -20.16 13.51
N ALA A 76 -7.84 -18.92 13.18
CA ALA A 76 -7.10 -18.01 14.05
C ALA A 76 -7.71 -16.61 13.99
N GLU A 77 -7.97 -16.03 15.15
CA GLU A 77 -8.48 -14.65 15.22
C GLU A 77 -7.34 -13.67 14.91
N ILE A 78 -7.62 -12.73 14.00
CA ILE A 78 -6.68 -11.68 13.60
C ILE A 78 -7.09 -10.36 14.23
N HIS A 79 -6.24 -9.82 15.10
CA HIS A 79 -6.49 -8.58 15.84
C HIS A 79 -6.49 -7.29 14.97
N TRP A 80 -6.38 -7.42 13.65
CA TRP A 80 -6.30 -6.28 12.74
C TRP A 80 -7.66 -5.65 12.46
N SER A 81 -7.69 -4.33 12.31
CA SER A 81 -8.91 -3.63 11.92
C SER A 81 -9.30 -3.91 10.47
N ARG A 82 -10.59 -4.25 10.26
CA ARG A 82 -11.26 -4.34 8.96
C ARG A 82 -11.24 -3.04 8.16
N LEU A 83 -11.05 -1.89 8.82
CA LEU A 83 -11.07 -0.58 8.16
C LEU A 83 -10.03 -0.47 7.03
N ILE A 84 -8.87 -1.08 7.21
CA ILE A 84 -7.78 -1.05 6.21
C ILE A 84 -8.06 -2.02 5.04
N ASP A 85 -8.95 -2.99 5.22
CA ASP A 85 -9.31 -3.92 4.15
C ASP A 85 -10.19 -3.22 3.09
N LEU A 86 -10.94 -2.17 3.45
CA LEU A 86 -11.75 -1.40 2.50
C LEU A 86 -10.95 -0.78 1.35
N PRO A 87 -9.94 0.06 1.59
CA PRO A 87 -9.17 0.66 0.49
C PRO A 87 -8.38 -0.39 -0.30
N LEU A 88 -7.90 -1.45 0.36
CA LEU A 88 -7.25 -2.56 -0.34
C LEU A 88 -8.24 -3.29 -1.25
N ALA A 89 -9.43 -3.63 -0.76
CA ALA A 89 -10.47 -4.26 -1.55
C ALA A 89 -10.90 -3.39 -2.74
N ALA A 90 -11.03 -2.07 -2.52
CA ALA A 90 -11.35 -1.13 -3.59
C ALA A 90 -10.28 -1.13 -4.69
N LEU A 91 -8.99 -1.13 -4.33
CA LEU A 91 -7.88 -1.23 -5.30
C LEU A 91 -7.90 -2.55 -6.06
N VAL A 92 -8.11 -3.68 -5.36
CA VAL A 92 -8.21 -5.00 -5.99
C VAL A 92 -9.35 -5.03 -7.00
N LEU A 93 -10.55 -4.58 -6.60
CA LEU A 93 -11.72 -4.56 -7.49
C LEU A 93 -11.50 -3.62 -8.69
N ALA A 94 -10.84 -2.48 -8.48
CA ALA A 94 -10.53 -1.54 -9.56
C ALA A 94 -9.50 -2.08 -10.56
N PHE A 95 -8.50 -2.85 -10.10
CA PHE A 95 -7.47 -3.43 -10.96
C PHE A 95 -7.89 -4.75 -11.63
N THR A 96 -8.84 -5.49 -11.04
CA THR A 96 -9.27 -6.80 -11.52
C THR A 96 -9.69 -6.82 -13.00
N PRO A 97 -10.46 -5.85 -13.54
CA PRO A 97 -10.87 -5.86 -14.94
C PRO A 97 -9.72 -5.80 -15.95
N VAL A 98 -8.56 -5.24 -15.56
CA VAL A 98 -7.42 -5.02 -16.46
C VAL A 98 -6.33 -6.06 -16.24
N LEU A 99 -6.09 -6.46 -14.98
CA LEU A 99 -4.98 -7.34 -14.61
C LEU A 99 -5.40 -8.79 -14.32
N GLY A 100 -6.70 -9.03 -14.14
CA GLY A 100 -7.19 -10.28 -13.53
C GLY A 100 -7.01 -10.28 -12.00
N ALA A 101 -7.65 -11.24 -11.32
CA ALA A 101 -7.74 -11.24 -9.86
C ALA A 101 -6.37 -11.37 -9.16
N ASP A 102 -5.51 -12.28 -9.63
CA ASP A 102 -4.24 -12.55 -8.94
C ASP A 102 -3.26 -11.37 -9.05
N LEU A 103 -3.11 -10.78 -10.24
CA LEU A 103 -2.27 -9.61 -10.43
C LEU A 103 -2.88 -8.33 -9.81
N ALA A 104 -4.21 -8.25 -9.68
CA ALA A 104 -4.84 -7.14 -8.98
C ALA A 104 -4.49 -7.10 -7.49
N MET A 105 -4.41 -8.27 -6.82
CA MET A 105 -3.97 -8.39 -5.43
C MET A 105 -2.53 -7.89 -5.25
N VAL A 106 -1.65 -8.32 -6.16
CA VAL A 106 -0.24 -7.89 -6.24
C VAL A 106 -0.14 -6.37 -6.44
N ALA A 107 -0.87 -5.84 -7.41
CA ALA A 107 -0.88 -4.41 -7.71
C ALA A 107 -1.42 -3.57 -6.54
N ALA A 108 -2.48 -4.02 -5.88
CA ALA A 108 -3.02 -3.36 -4.69
C ALA A 108 -2.01 -3.35 -3.54
N GLY A 109 -1.28 -4.45 -3.33
CA GLY A 109 -0.21 -4.56 -2.35
C GLY A 109 0.93 -3.55 -2.54
N TYR A 110 1.24 -3.16 -3.78
CA TYR A 110 2.19 -2.08 -4.04
C TYR A 110 1.56 -0.69 -4.00
N ALA A 111 0.37 -0.53 -4.57
CA ALA A 111 -0.29 0.77 -4.69
C ALA A 111 -0.61 1.37 -3.31
N TRP A 112 -1.12 0.56 -2.39
CA TRP A 112 -1.53 1.04 -1.07
C TRP A 112 -0.43 1.73 -0.25
N PRO A 113 0.73 1.09 0.04
CA PRO A 113 1.81 1.76 0.77
C PRO A 113 2.38 2.97 0.02
N MET A 114 2.40 2.96 -1.32
CA MET A 114 2.85 4.11 -2.11
C MET A 114 1.90 5.31 -2.00
N LEU A 115 0.58 5.07 -2.02
CA LEU A 115 -0.40 6.12 -1.79
C LEU A 115 -0.27 6.72 -0.39
N LEU A 116 -0.06 5.88 0.63
CA LEU A 116 0.20 6.34 1.99
C LEU A 116 1.51 7.15 2.11
N LEU A 117 2.58 6.71 1.45
CA LEU A 117 3.84 7.44 1.40
C LEU A 117 3.66 8.81 0.76
N LEU A 118 2.94 8.91 -0.36
CA LEU A 118 2.67 10.18 -1.02
C LEU A 118 1.89 11.13 -0.10
N ALA A 119 0.85 10.61 0.57
CA ALA A 119 0.08 11.39 1.53
C ALA A 119 0.93 11.87 2.71
N LEU A 120 1.80 11.00 3.24
CA LEU A 120 2.74 11.33 4.31
C LEU A 120 3.70 12.45 3.87
N LEU A 121 4.38 12.30 2.73
CA LEU A 121 5.33 13.29 2.22
C LEU A 121 4.65 14.65 1.99
N TRP A 122 3.44 14.64 1.43
CA TRP A 122 2.66 15.87 1.22
C TRP A 122 2.30 16.54 2.55
N LEU A 123 1.80 15.78 3.54
CA LEU A 123 1.48 16.29 4.86
C LEU A 123 2.74 16.84 5.57
N SER A 124 3.84 16.11 5.54
CA SER A 124 5.12 16.52 6.12
C SER A 124 5.62 17.82 5.50
N ALA A 125 5.59 17.95 4.17
CA ALA A 125 6.00 19.18 3.49
C ALA A 125 5.08 20.36 3.85
N ARG A 126 3.77 20.11 4.00
CA ARG A 126 2.81 21.14 4.42
C ARG A 126 3.04 21.59 5.87
N LEU A 127 3.40 20.66 6.76
CA LEU A 127 3.65 20.95 8.17
C LEU A 127 5.00 21.65 8.38
N ALA A 128 6.06 21.20 7.70
CA ALA A 128 7.40 21.79 7.80
C ALA A 128 7.48 23.22 7.21
N TRP A 129 6.49 23.60 6.39
CA TRP A 129 6.34 24.95 5.86
C TRP A 129 5.63 25.91 6.82
N ARG A 130 4.93 25.40 7.85
CA ARG A 130 4.30 26.24 8.87
C ARG A 130 5.33 26.77 9.86
#